data_AF-A0A7C6DZY6-F1
#
_entry.id   AF-A0A7C6DZY6-F1
#
_cell.length_a   1.000
_cell.length_b   1.000
_cell.length_c   1.000
_cell.angle_alpha   90.00
_cell.angle_beta   90.00
_cell.angle_gamma   90.00
#
_symmetry.space_group_name_H-M   'P 1'
#
loop_
_entity.id
_entity.type
_entity.pdbx_description
1 polymer ?
#
loop_
_entity_poly.entity_id
_entity_poly.type
_entity_poly.pdbx_seq_one_letter_code
_entity_poly.pdbx_strand_id
1 'polypeptide(L)'
;MNSEEENKPVIESSMSYILLDETGSEVETGECKGTVDKERLTLFPKFGGVLPFHLRDIVEIEVENYRIMLPVESRETIILFNLGYDFEDFLRVLTSMRNEVIIKDLLMGETVRKTDVEAEFTYYDENGFEKMAGPGKIRLYETGLVMMPEKGEVFRIPYSSILKMSEGDYEVRINTELGEQLILKRMGSEYEPFVKAFSDILSELQNKAVSLIKNMFPTIDSLSLRKLAGLMKEGKTVKKEEIEAINPKIWLEMEKKIASTALNEPYLFLKELARQGKIAIGFKRGLMGDLTGEYVWFLIPIYDLKEKEYGNAIAMETVGEEGGGKATYFFRIMSRKDYPSCMSLNELDGEADQVIRKINRCMLDINFRREPIYLPDDKLDEEAYVKYRVAVRKIPSLKLLRSLYIGRVAHFSPEQWKNDVMDLLRFNVETLEDTVKWKA
;
A
#
# COMPACT_ATOMS: atom_id res chain seq x y z
N MET A 1 -4.78 17.05 -23.67
CA MET A 1 -5.41 18.19 -22.98
C MET A 1 -4.40 19.32 -22.97
N ASN A 2 -4.82 20.55 -23.26
CA ASN A 2 -3.92 21.69 -23.41
C ASN A 2 -3.23 22.01 -22.06
N SER A 3 -1.91 22.16 -22.07
CA SER A 3 -1.07 22.49 -20.91
C SER A 3 -1.39 23.84 -20.26
N GLU A 4 -2.22 24.68 -20.89
CA GLU A 4 -2.66 25.98 -20.34
C GLU A 4 -3.77 25.85 -19.28
N GLU A 5 -4.54 24.74 -19.25
CA GLU A 5 -5.58 24.52 -18.23
C GLU A 5 -5.06 23.87 -16.93
N GLU A 6 -3.85 23.32 -16.93
CA GLU A 6 -3.27 22.64 -15.76
C GLU A 6 -2.66 23.60 -14.73
N ASN A 7 -2.21 24.79 -15.15
CA ASN A 7 -1.47 25.74 -14.30
C ASN A 7 -2.29 26.97 -13.86
N LYS A 8 -3.62 26.92 -13.96
CA LYS A 8 -4.46 28.02 -13.46
C LYS A 8 -4.51 27.97 -11.94
N PRO A 9 -4.19 29.07 -11.22
CA PRO A 9 -4.23 29.08 -9.77
C PRO A 9 -5.66 28.85 -9.27
N VAL A 10 -5.78 27.97 -8.29
CA VAL A 10 -7.04 27.69 -7.55
C VAL A 10 -7.28 28.79 -6.52
N ILE A 11 -6.21 29.28 -5.89
CA ILE A 11 -6.24 30.45 -5.00
C ILE A 11 -4.98 31.29 -5.19
N GLU A 12 -5.13 32.57 -4.87
CA GLU A 12 -4.09 33.58 -4.94
C GLU A 12 -4.28 34.56 -3.78
N SER A 13 -3.23 34.81 -3.01
CA SER A 13 -3.27 35.69 -1.84
C SER A 13 -1.99 36.51 -1.69
N SER A 14 -2.12 37.69 -1.09
CA SER A 14 -0.96 38.47 -0.63
C SER A 14 -0.55 38.01 0.76
N MET A 15 0.75 37.82 0.98
CA MET A 15 1.27 37.29 2.24
C MET A 15 2.71 37.75 2.50
N SER A 16 3.24 37.38 3.65
CA SER A 16 4.66 37.42 3.94
C SER A 16 5.21 36.00 4.05
N TYR A 17 6.48 35.82 3.73
CA TYR A 17 7.14 34.53 3.86
C TYR A 17 8.51 34.65 4.54
N ILE A 18 8.93 33.54 5.15
CA ILE A 18 10.31 33.28 5.58
C ILE A 18 10.71 31.94 4.99
N LEU A 19 11.88 31.87 4.37
CA LEU A 19 12.53 30.64 3.94
C LEU A 19 13.69 30.35 4.90
N LEU A 20 13.62 29.18 5.54
CA LEU A 20 14.68 28.67 6.41
C LEU A 20 15.46 27.57 5.70
N ASP A 21 16.78 27.54 5.86
CA ASP A 21 17.63 26.44 5.41
C ASP A 21 17.53 25.21 6.33
N GLU A 22 18.31 24.16 6.02
CA GLU A 22 18.40 22.93 6.80
C GLU A 22 18.92 23.11 8.24
N THR A 23 19.54 24.26 8.55
CA THR A 23 20.01 24.60 9.90
C THR A 23 18.98 25.42 10.69
N GLY A 24 17.87 25.78 10.04
CA GLY A 24 16.85 26.68 10.60
C GLY A 24 17.25 28.16 10.51
N SER A 25 18.29 28.49 9.74
CA SER A 25 18.73 29.88 9.53
C SER A 25 17.90 30.52 8.43
N GLU A 26 17.55 31.79 8.62
CA GLU A 26 16.80 32.57 7.62
C GLU A 26 17.66 32.85 6.39
N VAL A 27 17.18 32.37 5.24
CA VAL A 27 17.81 32.55 3.92
C VAL A 27 17.19 33.73 3.19
N GLU A 28 15.85 33.81 3.23
CA GLU A 28 15.09 34.84 2.52
C GLU A 28 13.81 35.18 3.29
N THR A 29 13.42 36.45 3.30
CA THR A 29 12.14 36.89 3.85
C THR A 29 11.60 38.08 3.07
N GLY A 30 10.28 38.21 3.01
CA GLY A 30 9.66 39.40 2.46
C GLY A 30 8.17 39.30 2.24
N GLU A 31 7.60 40.35 1.67
CA GLU A 31 6.26 40.34 1.11
C GLU A 31 6.25 39.57 -0.22
N CYS A 32 5.25 38.73 -0.43
CA CYS A 32 5.06 38.01 -1.66
C CYS A 32 3.57 37.87 -2.00
N LYS A 33 3.34 37.47 -3.24
CA LYS A 33 2.06 36.94 -3.68
C LYS A 33 2.21 35.42 -3.79
N GLY A 34 1.34 34.66 -3.14
CA GLY A 34 1.36 33.20 -3.17
C GLY A 34 0.20 32.65 -3.97
N THR A 35 0.46 31.64 -4.81
CA THR A 35 -0.57 30.93 -5.58
C THR A 35 -0.48 29.43 -5.33
N VAL A 36 -1.64 28.76 -5.27
CA VAL A 36 -1.71 27.30 -5.27
C VAL A 36 -2.45 26.84 -6.52
N ASP A 37 -1.84 25.95 -7.30
CA ASP A 37 -2.47 25.26 -8.43
C ASP A 37 -2.61 23.76 -8.14
N LYS A 38 -2.85 22.94 -9.17
CA LYS A 38 -3.06 21.49 -9.03
C LYS A 38 -1.82 20.73 -8.58
N GLU A 39 -0.63 21.28 -8.76
CA GLU A 39 0.63 20.59 -8.48
C GLU A 39 1.60 21.40 -7.62
N ARG A 40 1.46 22.73 -7.56
CA ARG A 40 2.46 23.62 -6.97
C ARG A 40 1.87 24.67 -6.04
N LEU A 41 2.66 24.98 -5.02
CA LEU A 41 2.65 26.26 -4.32
C LEU A 41 3.74 27.12 -4.96
N THR A 42 3.40 28.29 -5.48
CA THR A 42 4.39 29.23 -6.04
C THR A 42 4.35 30.54 -5.28
N LEU A 43 5.49 30.98 -4.78
CA LEU A 43 5.65 32.30 -4.17
C LEU A 43 6.28 33.25 -5.19
N PHE A 44 5.73 34.46 -5.28
CA PHE A 44 6.23 35.56 -6.08
C PHE A 44 6.67 36.69 -5.13
N PRO A 45 7.91 36.63 -4.61
CA PRO A 45 8.48 37.71 -3.80
C PRO A 45 8.41 39.05 -4.53
N LYS A 46 8.16 40.13 -3.79
CA LYS A 46 8.16 41.50 -4.33
C LYS A 46 9.52 41.90 -4.89
N PHE A 47 10.59 41.41 -4.26
CA PHE A 47 11.98 41.50 -4.70
C PHE A 47 12.56 40.10 -4.60
N GLY A 48 13.11 39.55 -5.69
CA GLY A 48 13.66 38.20 -5.72
C GLY A 48 13.23 37.39 -6.93
N GLY A 49 13.65 36.13 -6.96
CA GLY A 49 13.21 35.14 -7.95
C GLY A 49 11.87 34.52 -7.57
N VAL A 50 11.19 33.91 -8.54
CA VAL A 50 10.01 33.08 -8.28
C VAL A 50 10.45 31.82 -7.54
N LEU A 51 9.72 31.45 -6.48
CA LEU A 51 10.00 30.26 -5.67
C LEU A 51 8.88 29.21 -5.87
N PRO A 52 9.05 28.26 -6.81
CA PRO A 52 8.08 27.19 -7.03
C PRO A 52 8.37 25.97 -6.16
N PHE A 53 7.35 25.47 -5.47
CA PHE A 53 7.41 24.27 -4.65
C PHE A 53 6.36 23.27 -5.12
N HIS A 54 6.77 22.04 -5.44
CA HIS A 54 5.80 21.01 -5.76
C HIS A 54 5.09 20.59 -4.47
N LEU A 55 3.75 20.49 -4.52
CA LEU A 55 2.95 20.09 -3.37
C LEU A 55 3.32 18.71 -2.79
N ARG A 56 3.88 17.81 -3.61
CA ARG A 56 4.37 16.50 -3.16
C ARG A 56 5.60 16.61 -2.25
N ASP A 57 6.37 17.69 -2.39
CA ASP A 57 7.60 17.91 -1.63
C ASP A 57 7.32 18.48 -0.24
N ILE A 58 6.12 19.01 -0.01
CA ILE A 58 5.67 19.46 1.31
C ILE A 58 5.49 18.23 2.19
N VAL A 59 6.33 18.10 3.22
CA VAL A 59 6.34 16.95 4.14
C VAL A 59 5.09 16.92 4.98
N GLU A 60 4.72 18.06 5.55
CA GLU A 60 3.55 18.28 6.41
C GLU A 60 3.11 19.75 6.34
N ILE A 61 1.92 20.04 6.87
CA ILE A 61 1.38 21.39 6.99
C ILE A 61 1.09 21.62 8.46
N GLU A 62 1.92 22.45 9.10
CA GLU A 62 1.74 22.82 10.50
C GLU A 62 1.19 24.24 10.59
N VAL A 63 0.32 24.46 11.57
CA VAL A 63 -0.33 25.75 11.77
C VAL A 63 -0.21 26.17 13.22
N GLU A 64 0.46 27.30 13.44
CA GLU A 64 0.62 27.90 14.76
C GLU A 64 0.59 29.43 14.66
N ASN A 65 -0.17 30.10 15.54
CA ASN A 65 -0.18 31.57 15.64
C ASN A 65 -0.36 32.32 14.31
N TYR A 66 -1.31 31.88 13.46
CA TYR A 66 -1.55 32.41 12.11
C TYR A 66 -0.33 32.33 11.17
N ARG A 67 0.52 31.33 11.38
CA ARG A 67 1.61 30.96 10.50
C ARG A 67 1.37 29.55 9.97
N ILE A 68 1.63 29.36 8.68
CA ILE A 68 1.62 28.06 8.02
C ILE A 68 3.07 27.66 7.82
N MET A 69 3.52 26.62 8.50
CA MET A 69 4.87 26.07 8.37
C MET A 69 4.83 24.86 7.45
N LEU A 70 5.69 24.87 6.43
CA LEU A 70 5.75 23.88 5.37
C LEU A 70 7.19 23.36 5.27
N PRO A 71 7.57 22.38 6.10
CA PRO A 71 8.82 21.65 5.89
C PRO A 71 8.78 20.95 4.53
N VAL A 72 9.83 21.09 3.73
CA VAL A 72 9.94 20.45 2.40
C VAL A 72 11.02 19.38 2.36
N GLU A 73 10.99 18.50 1.36
CA GLU A 73 11.93 17.38 1.25
C GLU A 73 13.41 17.81 1.19
N SER A 74 13.71 19.02 0.69
CA SER A 74 15.05 19.62 0.69
C SER A 74 15.58 19.98 2.08
N ARG A 75 14.79 19.76 3.15
CA ARG A 75 15.02 20.18 4.54
C ARG A 75 14.92 21.68 4.78
N GLU A 76 14.53 22.44 3.77
CA GLU A 76 14.12 23.83 3.95
C GLU A 76 12.75 23.88 4.63
N THR A 77 12.44 25.00 5.28
CA THR A 77 11.10 25.27 5.81
C THR A 77 10.58 26.59 5.28
N ILE A 78 9.38 26.55 4.70
CA ILE A 78 8.68 27.76 4.27
C ILE A 78 7.68 28.13 5.35
N ILE A 79 7.73 29.36 5.83
CA ILE A 79 6.76 29.89 6.79
C ILE A 79 5.95 30.99 6.09
N LEU A 80 4.64 30.79 5.95
CA LEU A 80 3.70 31.76 5.38
C LEU A 80 2.91 32.45 6.49
N PHE A 81 2.80 33.77 6.45
CA PHE A 81 2.09 34.55 7.47
C PHE A 81 1.54 35.85 6.89
N ASN A 82 0.79 36.63 7.69
CA ASN A 82 0.13 37.86 7.25
C ASN A 82 -0.87 37.67 6.08
N LEU A 83 -1.52 36.52 5.97
CA LEU A 83 -2.56 36.26 4.95
C LEU A 83 -3.87 37.02 5.22
N GLY A 84 -4.05 37.59 6.43
CA GLY A 84 -5.24 38.34 6.79
C GLY A 84 -6.51 37.48 6.68
N TYR A 85 -7.53 38.01 6.01
CA TYR A 85 -8.81 37.31 5.81
C TYR A 85 -8.69 36.06 4.92
N ASP A 86 -7.64 35.96 4.11
CA ASP A 86 -7.43 34.82 3.21
C ASP A 86 -6.82 33.60 3.93
N PHE A 87 -6.41 33.73 5.20
CA PHE A 87 -5.66 32.69 5.91
C PHE A 87 -6.34 31.32 5.86
N GLU A 88 -7.62 31.26 6.24
CA GLU A 88 -8.39 30.01 6.30
C GLU A 88 -8.62 29.40 4.92
N ASP A 89 -8.97 30.24 3.93
CA ASP A 89 -9.21 29.77 2.57
C ASP A 89 -7.93 29.29 1.90
N PHE A 90 -6.81 29.99 2.10
CA PHE A 90 -5.51 29.60 1.58
C PHE A 90 -5.05 28.27 2.19
N LEU A 91 -5.11 28.14 3.51
CA LEU A 91 -4.78 26.90 4.21
C LEU A 91 -5.63 25.72 3.70
N ARG A 92 -6.95 25.93 3.61
CA ARG A 92 -7.89 24.90 3.13
C ARG A 92 -7.56 24.45 1.70
N VAL A 93 -7.30 25.39 0.79
CA VAL A 93 -6.96 25.08 -0.61
C VAL A 93 -5.60 24.39 -0.70
N LEU A 94 -4.59 24.89 0.02
CA LEU A 94 -3.25 24.29 0.07
C LEU A 94 -3.31 22.83 0.54
N THR A 95 -3.97 22.57 1.67
CA THR A 95 -4.16 21.23 2.23
C THR A 95 -4.93 20.33 1.25
N SER A 96 -6.00 20.84 0.66
CA SER A 96 -6.80 20.07 -0.30
C SER A 96 -6.00 19.69 -1.55
N MET A 97 -5.29 20.65 -2.17
CA MET A 97 -4.52 20.39 -3.39
C MET A 97 -3.34 19.47 -3.10
N ARG A 98 -2.66 19.64 -1.97
CA ARG A 98 -1.61 18.72 -1.53
C ARG A 98 -2.15 17.30 -1.38
N ASN A 99 -3.27 17.11 -0.70
CA ASN A 99 -3.86 15.79 -0.49
C ASN A 99 -4.21 15.11 -1.83
N GLU A 100 -4.71 15.85 -2.82
CA GLU A 100 -4.96 15.30 -4.17
C GLU A 100 -3.68 14.82 -4.86
N VAL A 101 -2.59 15.58 -4.77
CA VAL A 101 -1.28 15.17 -5.31
C VAL A 101 -0.77 13.92 -4.61
N ILE A 102 -0.85 13.89 -3.27
CA ILE A 102 -0.42 12.74 -2.47
C ILE A 102 -1.25 11.50 -2.84
N ILE A 103 -2.57 11.59 -2.94
CA ILE A 103 -3.43 10.45 -3.29
C ILE A 103 -3.04 9.84 -4.65
N LYS A 104 -2.76 10.68 -5.65
CA LYS A 104 -2.27 10.21 -6.96
C LYS A 104 -0.95 9.45 -6.82
N ASP A 105 -0.03 9.96 -6.01
CA ASP A 105 1.28 9.35 -5.76
C ASP A 105 1.21 8.09 -4.88
N LEU A 106 0.17 7.92 -4.05
CA LEU A 106 -0.05 6.72 -3.24
C LEU A 106 -0.52 5.49 -4.05
N LEU A 107 -0.34 5.52 -5.39
CA LEU A 107 -0.63 4.43 -6.31
C LEU A 107 -2.13 4.08 -6.41
N MET A 108 -2.99 5.01 -6.00
CA MET A 108 -4.46 4.87 -5.95
C MET A 108 -5.11 5.35 -7.26
N GLY A 109 -4.95 4.57 -8.32
CA GLY A 109 -5.57 4.82 -9.64
C GLY A 109 -6.95 4.19 -9.78
N GLU A 110 -7.86 4.44 -8.86
CA GLU A 110 -9.18 3.79 -8.80
C GLU A 110 -10.34 4.77 -8.97
N THR A 111 -11.50 4.28 -9.39
CA THR A 111 -12.68 5.11 -9.53
C THR A 111 -13.23 5.51 -8.16
N VAL A 112 -13.51 6.80 -7.97
CA VAL A 112 -14.19 7.28 -6.78
C VAL A 112 -15.67 6.87 -6.83
N ARG A 113 -16.14 6.21 -5.77
CA ARG A 113 -17.53 5.73 -5.62
C ARG A 113 -18.38 6.67 -4.77
N LYS A 114 -17.77 7.34 -3.79
CA LYS A 114 -18.38 8.43 -3.02
C LYS A 114 -17.30 9.45 -2.64
N THR A 115 -17.54 10.71 -2.98
CA THR A 115 -16.63 11.83 -2.72
C THR A 115 -16.87 12.41 -1.33
N ASP A 116 -15.76 12.67 -0.63
CA ASP A 116 -15.58 13.66 0.44
C ASP A 116 -16.73 13.82 1.44
N VAL A 117 -16.86 12.85 2.33
CA VAL A 117 -17.73 12.94 3.52
C VAL A 117 -16.94 13.51 4.68
N GLU A 118 -17.41 14.61 5.25
CA GLU A 118 -16.84 15.17 6.48
C GLU A 118 -17.19 14.29 7.68
N ALA A 119 -16.19 14.02 8.52
CA ALA A 119 -16.35 13.23 9.73
C ALA A 119 -15.29 13.59 10.78
N GLU A 120 -15.60 13.33 12.04
CA GLU A 120 -14.57 13.13 13.06
C GLU A 120 -14.13 11.66 13.01
N PHE A 121 -12.83 11.41 13.13
CA PHE A 121 -12.29 10.07 13.17
C PHE A 121 -11.34 9.84 14.34
N THR A 122 -11.20 8.57 14.70
CA THR A 122 -10.13 8.07 15.57
C THR A 122 -9.59 6.79 14.97
N TYR A 123 -8.28 6.70 14.81
CA TYR A 123 -7.59 5.55 14.23
C TYR A 123 -6.60 4.97 15.23
N TYR A 124 -6.78 3.69 15.55
CA TYR A 124 -5.95 2.91 16.46
C TYR A 124 -5.08 1.92 15.68
N ASP A 125 -3.85 1.73 16.14
CA ASP A 125 -2.93 0.74 15.60
C ASP A 125 -3.29 -0.70 16.05
N GLU A 126 -2.48 -1.67 15.63
CA GLU A 126 -2.62 -3.09 15.98
C GLU A 126 -2.49 -3.40 17.48
N ASN A 127 -1.88 -2.49 18.25
CA ASN A 127 -1.70 -2.62 19.70
C ASN A 127 -2.78 -1.86 20.49
N GLY A 128 -3.71 -1.19 19.79
CA GLY A 128 -4.77 -0.38 20.39
C GLY A 128 -4.33 1.00 20.84
N PHE A 129 -3.16 1.48 20.43
CA PHE A 129 -2.74 2.86 20.67
C PHE A 129 -3.36 3.80 19.64
N GLU A 130 -3.82 4.96 20.10
CA GLU A 130 -4.32 6.00 19.22
C GLU A 130 -3.17 6.53 18.36
N LYS A 131 -3.29 6.33 17.05
CA LYS A 131 -2.30 6.78 16.07
C LYS A 131 -2.62 8.17 15.55
N MET A 132 -3.91 8.46 15.35
CA MET A 132 -4.37 9.74 14.84
C MET A 132 -5.86 9.94 15.11
N ALA A 133 -6.27 11.18 15.36
CA ALA A 133 -7.66 11.55 15.54
C ALA A 133 -7.91 13.00 15.11
N GLY A 134 -9.17 13.33 14.84
CA GLY A 134 -9.59 14.70 14.55
C GLY A 134 -10.62 14.77 13.42
N PRO A 135 -10.89 15.98 12.92
CA PRO A 135 -11.71 16.17 11.73
C PRO A 135 -10.96 15.73 10.46
N GLY A 136 -11.73 15.31 9.47
CA GLY A 136 -11.22 15.08 8.13
C GLY A 136 -12.29 14.65 7.15
N LYS A 137 -11.86 14.27 5.95
CA LYS A 137 -12.73 13.83 4.87
C LYS A 137 -12.49 12.37 4.53
N ILE A 138 -13.57 11.65 4.24
CA ILE A 138 -13.55 10.26 3.83
C ILE A 138 -13.94 10.18 2.36
N ARG A 139 -13.20 9.40 1.59
CA ARG A 139 -13.52 9.10 0.20
C ARG A 139 -13.58 7.59 0.00
N LEU A 140 -14.66 7.11 -0.62
CA LEU A 140 -14.84 5.69 -0.92
C LEU A 140 -14.40 5.43 -2.37
N TYR A 141 -13.43 4.53 -2.54
CA TYR A 141 -12.98 4.02 -3.83
C TYR A 141 -13.55 2.62 -4.08
N GLU A 142 -13.20 2.03 -5.22
CA GLU A 142 -13.62 0.68 -5.60
C GLU A 142 -13.10 -0.40 -4.65
N THR A 143 -11.87 -0.29 -4.15
CA THR A 143 -11.24 -1.35 -3.32
C THR A 143 -10.79 -0.89 -1.93
N GLY A 144 -10.98 0.37 -1.59
CA GLY A 144 -10.67 0.86 -0.24
C GLY A 144 -11.28 2.21 0.09
N LEU A 145 -11.24 2.52 1.37
CA LEU A 145 -11.59 3.82 1.92
C LEU A 145 -10.30 4.62 2.12
N VAL A 146 -10.31 5.89 1.72
CA VAL A 146 -9.22 6.84 1.96
C VAL A 146 -9.69 7.87 2.98
N MET A 147 -8.90 8.04 4.04
CA MET A 147 -9.09 9.06 5.05
C MET A 147 -8.08 10.18 4.78
N MET A 148 -8.60 11.41 4.70
CA MET A 148 -7.84 12.64 4.53
C MET A 148 -8.05 13.51 5.79
N PRO A 149 -7.20 13.35 6.80
CA PRO A 149 -7.24 14.20 7.98
C PRO A 149 -7.03 15.68 7.62
N GLU A 150 -7.58 16.60 8.40
CA GLU A 150 -7.18 18.01 8.33
C GLU A 150 -5.73 18.21 8.82
N LYS A 151 -5.31 17.38 9.78
CA LYS A 151 -3.96 17.34 10.33
C LYS A 151 -3.43 15.91 10.31
N GLY A 152 -2.22 15.74 9.79
CA GLY A 152 -1.56 14.43 9.66
C GLY A 152 -1.61 13.88 8.23
N GLU A 153 -1.27 12.60 8.10
CA GLU A 153 -1.07 11.96 6.79
C GLU A 153 -2.35 11.30 6.26
N VAL A 154 -2.51 11.36 4.94
CA VAL A 154 -3.53 10.59 4.22
C VAL A 154 -3.23 9.10 4.36
N PHE A 155 -4.24 8.29 4.66
CA PHE A 155 -4.11 6.83 4.74
C PHE A 155 -5.30 6.10 4.12
N ARG A 156 -5.10 4.83 3.77
CA ARG A 156 -6.10 3.98 3.13
C ARG A 156 -6.34 2.71 3.93
N ILE A 157 -7.60 2.27 3.95
CA ILE A 157 -8.01 0.96 4.43
C ILE A 157 -8.62 0.16 3.27
N PRO A 158 -7.89 -0.80 2.68
CA PRO A 158 -8.46 -1.78 1.76
C PRO A 158 -9.63 -2.55 2.36
N TYR A 159 -10.71 -2.73 1.59
CA TYR A 159 -11.91 -3.40 2.07
C TYR A 159 -11.70 -4.88 2.35
N SER A 160 -10.84 -5.55 1.58
CA SER A 160 -10.39 -6.92 1.79
C SER A 160 -9.74 -7.18 3.15
N SER A 161 -9.23 -6.15 3.83
CA SER A 161 -8.69 -6.27 5.19
C SER A 161 -9.72 -6.13 6.30
N ILE A 162 -10.95 -5.71 5.96
CA ILE A 162 -11.99 -5.44 6.95
C ILE A 162 -12.52 -6.79 7.44
N LEU A 163 -12.26 -7.05 8.72
CA LEU A 163 -12.78 -8.22 9.42
C LEU A 163 -14.23 -7.99 9.81
N LYS A 164 -14.53 -6.81 10.37
CA LYS A 164 -15.86 -6.46 10.86
C LYS A 164 -16.13 -4.98 10.73
N MET A 165 -17.33 -4.68 10.25
CA MET A 165 -17.95 -3.36 10.33
C MET A 165 -19.12 -3.44 11.33
N SER A 166 -19.28 -2.40 12.14
CA SER A 166 -20.48 -2.21 12.95
C SER A 166 -20.90 -0.75 12.89
N GLU A 167 -22.21 -0.54 12.89
CA GLU A 167 -22.82 0.77 12.90
C GLU A 167 -23.80 0.90 14.07
N GLY A 168 -24.01 2.12 14.54
CA GLY A 168 -24.91 2.43 15.66
C GLY A 168 -24.55 3.78 16.27
N ASP A 169 -25.51 4.47 16.90
CA ASP A 169 -25.29 5.76 17.58
C ASP A 169 -24.60 6.83 16.69
N TYR A 170 -24.92 6.86 15.39
CA TYR A 170 -24.28 7.72 14.38
C TYR A 170 -22.76 7.55 14.28
N GLU A 171 -22.29 6.34 14.57
CA GLU A 171 -20.90 5.93 14.52
C GLU A 171 -20.72 4.69 13.63
N VAL A 172 -19.65 4.70 12.84
CA VAL A 172 -19.21 3.53 12.07
C VAL A 172 -17.87 3.08 12.61
N ARG A 173 -17.77 1.81 13.05
CA ARG A 173 -16.52 1.17 13.46
C ARG A 173 -16.09 0.15 12.42
N ILE A 174 -14.82 0.22 12.03
CA ILE A 174 -14.17 -0.69 11.09
C ILE A 174 -12.99 -1.33 11.80
N ASN A 175 -12.98 -2.66 11.88
CA ASN A 175 -11.87 -3.43 12.44
C ASN A 175 -11.19 -4.21 11.32
N THR A 176 -9.87 -4.16 11.26
CA THR A 176 -9.07 -4.88 10.27
C THR A 176 -8.56 -6.21 10.82
N GLU A 177 -8.11 -7.09 9.93
CA GLU A 177 -7.50 -8.38 10.28
C GLU A 177 -6.16 -8.25 11.01
N LEU A 178 -5.49 -7.10 10.93
CA LEU A 178 -4.25 -6.81 11.65
C LEU A 178 -4.50 -6.20 13.03
N GLY A 179 -5.76 -6.02 13.44
CA GLY A 179 -6.11 -5.46 14.75
C GLY A 179 -6.31 -3.94 14.76
N GLU A 180 -6.03 -3.25 13.64
CA GLU A 180 -6.28 -1.81 13.51
C GLU A 180 -7.78 -1.49 13.58
N GLN A 181 -8.12 -0.34 14.16
CA GLN A 181 -9.51 0.12 14.27
C GLN A 181 -9.68 1.55 13.81
N LEU A 182 -10.62 1.79 12.89
CA LEU A 182 -11.08 3.12 12.50
C LEU A 182 -12.50 3.35 13.03
N ILE A 183 -12.69 4.45 13.75
CA ILE A 183 -13.99 4.92 14.23
C ILE A 183 -14.31 6.23 13.51
N LEU A 184 -15.51 6.31 12.92
CA LEU A 184 -16.02 7.48 12.21
C LEU A 184 -17.28 7.98 12.89
N LYS A 185 -17.37 9.30 13.14
CA LYS A 185 -18.48 9.95 13.85
C LYS A 185 -18.84 11.27 13.19
N ARG A 186 -19.98 11.82 13.61
CA ARG A 186 -20.41 13.20 13.29
C ARG A 186 -20.49 13.50 11.78
N MET A 187 -20.91 12.51 10.99
CA MET A 187 -21.16 12.69 9.55
C MET A 187 -22.44 13.49 9.24
N GLY A 188 -23.24 13.84 10.26
CA GLY A 188 -24.46 14.62 10.09
C GLY A 188 -25.44 13.95 9.12
N SER A 189 -25.93 14.72 8.14
CA SER A 189 -26.82 14.22 7.09
C SER A 189 -26.17 13.20 6.15
N GLU A 190 -24.84 13.13 6.10
CA GLU A 190 -24.12 12.19 5.25
C GLU A 190 -23.97 10.79 5.87
N TYR A 191 -24.37 10.59 7.14
CA TYR A 191 -24.26 9.29 7.82
C TYR A 191 -24.97 8.17 7.05
N GLU A 192 -26.28 8.30 6.80
CA GLU A 192 -27.08 7.28 6.10
C GLU A 192 -26.62 7.07 4.64
N PRO A 193 -26.40 8.14 3.83
CA PRO A 193 -25.81 8.00 2.51
C PRO A 193 -24.45 7.30 2.49
N PHE A 194 -23.59 7.57 3.48
CA PHE A 194 -22.27 6.96 3.60
C PHE A 194 -22.37 5.47 3.89
N VAL A 195 -23.13 5.09 4.92
CA VAL A 195 -23.34 3.68 5.29
C VAL A 195 -23.88 2.90 4.09
N LYS A 196 -24.90 3.45 3.41
CA LYS A 196 -25.49 2.80 2.24
C LYS A 196 -24.46 2.61 1.13
N ALA A 197 -23.75 3.67 0.74
CA ALA A 197 -22.74 3.60 -0.31
C ALA A 197 -21.62 2.61 0.03
N PHE A 198 -21.19 2.59 1.29
CA PHE A 198 -20.16 1.67 1.75
C PHE A 198 -20.65 0.21 1.71
N SER A 199 -21.85 -0.06 2.20
CA SER A 199 -22.49 -1.38 2.13
C SER A 199 -22.69 -1.87 0.69
N ASP A 200 -23.10 -0.98 -0.22
CA ASP A 200 -23.30 -1.31 -1.63
C ASP A 200 -21.96 -1.71 -2.30
N ILE A 201 -20.87 -0.98 -2.00
CA ILE A 201 -19.52 -1.30 -2.50
C ILE A 201 -19.07 -2.67 -1.98
N LEU A 202 -19.19 -2.93 -0.67
CA LEU A 202 -18.80 -4.21 -0.08
C LEU A 202 -19.60 -5.38 -0.67
N SER A 203 -20.90 -5.18 -0.89
CA SER A 203 -21.78 -6.17 -1.52
C SER A 203 -21.39 -6.45 -2.97
N GLU A 204 -21.04 -5.42 -3.74
CA GLU A 204 -20.56 -5.56 -5.10
C GLU A 204 -19.24 -6.36 -5.17
N LEU A 205 -18.29 -6.05 -4.30
CA LEU A 205 -17.01 -6.77 -4.21
C LEU A 205 -17.21 -8.23 -3.81
N GLN A 206 -18.11 -8.49 -2.85
CA GLN A 206 -18.46 -9.85 -2.47
C GLN A 206 -19.08 -10.62 -3.63
N ASN A 207 -19.98 -10.00 -4.40
CA ASN A 207 -20.57 -10.62 -5.58
C ASN A 207 -19.50 -10.90 -6.66
N LYS A 208 -18.58 -9.97 -6.91
CA LYS A 208 -17.44 -10.15 -7.81
C LYS A 208 -16.57 -11.34 -7.38
N ALA A 209 -16.27 -11.46 -6.09
CA ALA A 209 -15.50 -12.58 -5.54
C ALA A 209 -16.25 -13.92 -5.69
N VAL A 210 -17.54 -13.96 -5.35
CA VAL A 210 -18.37 -15.16 -5.51
C VAL A 210 -18.44 -15.59 -6.99
N SER A 211 -18.65 -14.65 -7.91
CA SER A 211 -18.66 -14.95 -9.35
C SER A 211 -17.32 -15.48 -9.84
N LEU A 212 -16.19 -14.88 -9.41
CA LEU A 212 -14.86 -15.34 -9.78
C LEU A 212 -14.63 -16.79 -9.32
N ILE A 213 -14.86 -17.06 -8.04
CA ILE A 213 -14.68 -18.40 -7.46
C ILE A 213 -15.61 -19.43 -8.10
N LYS A 214 -16.87 -19.06 -8.40
CA LYS A 214 -17.83 -19.96 -9.05
C LYS A 214 -17.42 -20.29 -10.49
N ASN A 215 -16.88 -19.32 -11.22
CA ASN A 215 -16.35 -19.55 -12.58
C ASN A 215 -15.13 -20.46 -12.56
N MET A 216 -14.25 -20.27 -11.57
CA MET A 216 -13.06 -21.10 -11.39
C MET A 216 -13.39 -22.53 -10.96
N PHE A 217 -14.39 -22.70 -10.10
CA PHE A 217 -14.78 -24.00 -9.56
C PHE A 217 -16.28 -24.23 -9.76
N PRO A 218 -16.73 -24.58 -10.98
CA PRO A 218 -18.17 -24.68 -11.29
C PRO A 218 -18.95 -25.65 -10.38
N THR A 219 -18.29 -26.70 -9.88
CA THR A 219 -18.88 -27.73 -9.03
C THR A 219 -18.81 -27.44 -7.53
N ILE A 220 -18.30 -26.27 -7.12
CA ILE A 220 -18.24 -25.89 -5.70
C ILE A 220 -19.64 -25.74 -5.10
N ASP A 221 -19.82 -26.26 -3.88
CA ASP A 221 -21.06 -26.13 -3.12
C ASP A 221 -21.22 -24.71 -2.55
N SER A 222 -22.46 -24.31 -2.25
CA SER A 222 -22.79 -22.95 -1.83
C SER A 222 -22.14 -22.52 -0.51
N LEU A 223 -21.88 -23.46 0.42
CA LEU A 223 -21.27 -23.13 1.70
C LEU A 223 -19.77 -22.86 1.51
N SER A 224 -19.07 -23.76 0.82
CA SER A 224 -17.65 -23.59 0.51
C SER A 224 -17.40 -22.35 -0.35
N LEU A 225 -18.29 -22.08 -1.32
CA LEU A 225 -18.24 -20.88 -2.16
C LEU A 225 -18.26 -19.60 -1.34
N ARG A 226 -19.23 -19.47 -0.43
CA ARG A 226 -19.36 -18.26 0.41
C ARG A 226 -18.15 -18.08 1.33
N LYS A 227 -17.69 -19.16 1.98
CA LYS A 227 -16.52 -19.11 2.86
C LYS A 227 -15.27 -18.70 2.10
N LEU A 228 -14.99 -19.35 0.97
CA LEU A 228 -13.80 -19.06 0.17
C LEU A 228 -13.83 -17.66 -0.43
N ALA A 229 -14.95 -17.23 -1.00
CA ALA A 229 -15.09 -15.86 -1.52
C ALA A 229 -14.92 -14.79 -0.41
N GLY A 230 -15.33 -15.10 0.83
CA GLY A 230 -15.09 -14.23 1.98
C GLY A 230 -13.63 -14.14 2.41
N LEU A 231 -12.81 -15.18 2.20
CA LEU A 231 -11.39 -15.18 2.53
C LEU A 231 -10.51 -14.60 1.41
N MET A 232 -10.86 -14.85 0.14
CA MET A 232 -10.08 -14.44 -1.03
C MET A 232 -10.47 -13.06 -1.60
N LYS A 233 -11.12 -12.22 -0.78
CA LYS A 233 -11.61 -10.90 -1.20
C LYS A 233 -10.53 -10.12 -1.94
N GLU A 234 -10.90 -9.58 -3.09
CA GLU A 234 -10.05 -8.71 -3.92
C GLU A 234 -8.71 -9.31 -4.36
N GLY A 235 -8.60 -10.64 -4.32
CA GLY A 235 -7.41 -11.38 -4.75
C GLY A 235 -6.42 -11.70 -3.64
N LYS A 236 -6.78 -11.52 -2.36
CA LYS A 236 -5.98 -11.97 -1.22
C LYS A 236 -5.60 -13.47 -1.34
N THR A 237 -4.36 -13.83 -0.99
CA THR A 237 -4.00 -15.24 -0.88
C THR A 237 -4.54 -15.87 0.40
N VAL A 238 -4.88 -17.14 0.33
CA VAL A 238 -5.36 -17.93 1.48
C VAL A 238 -4.50 -19.17 1.60
N LYS A 239 -4.12 -19.55 2.83
CA LYS A 239 -3.23 -20.68 3.06
C LYS A 239 -3.91 -22.01 2.73
N LYS A 240 -3.11 -23.00 2.35
CA LYS A 240 -3.54 -24.37 2.09
C LYS A 240 -4.38 -24.94 3.23
N GLU A 241 -3.87 -24.87 4.46
CA GLU A 241 -4.56 -25.34 5.66
C GLU A 241 -5.97 -24.73 5.81
N GLU A 242 -6.13 -23.44 5.49
CA GLU A 242 -7.41 -22.73 5.60
C GLU A 242 -8.39 -23.14 4.48
N ILE A 243 -7.90 -23.36 3.27
CA ILE A 243 -8.70 -23.84 2.14
C ILE A 243 -9.13 -25.29 2.36
N GLU A 244 -8.22 -26.15 2.81
CA GLU A 244 -8.50 -27.58 3.07
C GLU A 244 -9.48 -27.75 4.23
N ALA A 245 -9.44 -26.88 5.24
CA ALA A 245 -10.43 -26.85 6.32
C ALA A 245 -11.85 -26.49 5.83
N ILE A 246 -11.98 -25.79 4.71
CA ILE A 246 -13.27 -25.55 4.05
C ILE A 246 -13.67 -26.78 3.22
N ASN A 247 -12.82 -27.16 2.27
CA ASN A 247 -13.03 -28.31 1.40
C ASN A 247 -11.69 -28.72 0.73
N PRO A 248 -11.12 -29.89 1.07
CA PRO A 248 -9.83 -30.34 0.54
C PRO A 248 -9.75 -30.43 -0.99
N LYS A 249 -10.88 -30.64 -1.66
CA LYS A 249 -10.90 -30.73 -3.13
C LYS A 249 -10.57 -29.40 -3.81
N ILE A 250 -10.85 -28.27 -3.15
CA ILE A 250 -10.61 -26.94 -3.72
C ILE A 250 -9.11 -26.70 -3.93
N TRP A 251 -8.28 -27.10 -2.97
CA TRP A 251 -6.82 -26.95 -3.11
C TRP A 251 -6.28 -27.70 -4.33
N LEU A 252 -6.75 -28.93 -4.54
CA LEU A 252 -6.39 -29.73 -5.70
C LEU A 252 -6.79 -29.06 -7.02
N GLU A 253 -7.98 -28.44 -7.08
CA GLU A 253 -8.41 -27.70 -8.26
C GLU A 253 -7.60 -26.41 -8.46
N MET A 254 -7.18 -25.73 -7.40
CA MET A 254 -6.25 -24.59 -7.48
C MET A 254 -4.90 -25.00 -8.07
N GLU A 255 -4.32 -26.11 -7.59
CA GLU A 255 -3.06 -26.64 -8.13
C GLU A 255 -3.20 -27.04 -9.61
N LYS A 256 -4.31 -27.65 -10.02
CA LYS A 256 -4.60 -27.92 -11.43
C LYS A 256 -4.65 -26.65 -12.26
N LYS A 257 -5.25 -25.58 -11.74
CA LYS A 257 -5.27 -24.28 -12.43
C LYS A 257 -3.85 -23.72 -12.58
N ILE A 258 -3.01 -23.76 -11.53
CA ILE A 258 -1.60 -23.37 -11.62
C ILE A 258 -0.86 -24.22 -12.66
N ALA A 259 -1.11 -25.54 -12.67
CA ALA A 259 -0.50 -26.46 -13.62
C ALA A 259 -0.84 -26.16 -15.09
N SER A 260 -1.98 -25.51 -15.34
CA SER A 260 -2.38 -25.02 -16.67
C SER A 260 -1.73 -23.69 -17.08
N THR A 261 -0.95 -23.06 -16.20
CA THR A 261 -0.26 -21.80 -16.46
C THR A 261 1.24 -21.99 -16.62
N ALA A 262 1.94 -20.94 -17.04
CA ALA A 262 3.40 -20.93 -17.09
C ALA A 262 4.09 -20.95 -15.70
N LEU A 263 3.33 -20.95 -14.60
CA LEU A 263 3.86 -21.10 -13.24
C LEU A 263 4.07 -22.56 -12.82
N ASN A 264 3.65 -23.55 -13.61
CA ASN A 264 3.66 -24.95 -13.16
C ASN A 264 5.05 -25.41 -12.68
N GLU A 265 6.07 -25.27 -13.50
CA GLU A 265 7.42 -25.70 -13.15
C GLU A 265 8.00 -24.91 -11.97
N PRO A 266 7.93 -23.56 -11.94
CA PRO A 266 8.36 -22.79 -10.77
C PRO A 266 7.61 -23.17 -9.49
N TYR A 267 6.31 -23.36 -9.58
CA TYR A 267 5.47 -23.75 -8.45
C TYR A 267 5.88 -25.12 -7.89
N LEU A 268 6.07 -26.12 -8.75
CA LEU A 268 6.47 -27.46 -8.33
C LEU A 268 7.84 -27.44 -7.63
N PHE A 269 8.82 -26.75 -8.20
CA PHE A 269 10.15 -26.64 -7.61
C PHE A 269 10.11 -25.92 -6.24
N LEU A 270 9.47 -24.76 -6.15
CA LEU A 270 9.36 -24.04 -4.89
C LEU A 270 8.57 -24.83 -3.85
N LYS A 271 7.53 -25.56 -4.25
CA LYS A 271 6.71 -26.42 -3.38
C LYS A 271 7.51 -27.57 -2.76
N GLU A 272 8.50 -28.11 -3.47
CA GLU A 272 9.39 -29.16 -2.94
C GLU A 272 10.26 -28.64 -1.78
N LEU A 273 10.69 -27.38 -1.85
CA LEU A 273 11.47 -26.71 -0.81
C LEU A 273 10.61 -26.19 0.36
N ALA A 274 9.30 -26.16 0.18
CA ALA A 274 8.41 -25.38 1.03
C ALA A 274 7.84 -26.14 2.22
N ARG A 275 7.39 -25.37 3.20
CA ARG A 275 6.48 -25.82 4.23
C ARG A 275 5.06 -25.88 3.67
N GLN A 276 4.71 -27.03 3.07
CA GLN A 276 3.54 -27.15 2.19
C GLN A 276 2.20 -26.70 2.81
N GLY A 277 1.94 -26.94 4.10
CA GLY A 277 0.71 -26.49 4.78
C GLY A 277 0.55 -24.97 4.83
N LYS A 278 1.67 -24.25 4.72
CA LYS A 278 1.73 -22.78 4.80
C LYS A 278 1.71 -22.08 3.44
N ILE A 279 1.72 -22.82 2.32
CA ILE A 279 1.61 -22.24 0.98
C ILE A 279 0.27 -21.51 0.87
N ALA A 280 0.27 -20.28 0.36
CA ALA A 280 -0.94 -19.50 0.12
C ALA A 280 -1.13 -19.19 -1.36
N ILE A 281 -2.37 -19.27 -1.86
CA ILE A 281 -2.71 -18.99 -3.27
C ILE A 281 -3.82 -17.94 -3.31
N GLY A 282 -3.72 -16.99 -4.24
CA GLY A 282 -4.70 -15.94 -4.50
C GLY A 282 -5.07 -15.83 -5.97
N PHE A 283 -6.29 -15.38 -6.24
CA PHE A 283 -6.81 -15.16 -7.59
C PHE A 283 -7.46 -13.78 -7.66
N LYS A 284 -6.97 -12.91 -8.53
CA LYS A 284 -7.53 -11.58 -8.76
C LYS A 284 -8.03 -11.48 -10.20
N ARG A 285 -9.07 -10.68 -10.42
CA ARG A 285 -9.53 -10.30 -11.76
C ARG A 285 -9.76 -8.79 -11.80
N GLY A 286 -9.16 -8.12 -12.78
CA GLY A 286 -9.32 -6.67 -13.01
C GLY A 286 -8.45 -5.76 -12.12
N LEU A 287 -8.69 -4.45 -12.27
CA LEU A 287 -8.06 -3.27 -11.65
C LEU A 287 -6.74 -3.54 -10.89
N MET A 288 -5.67 -3.71 -11.65
CA MET A 288 -4.29 -3.59 -11.18
C MET A 288 -3.61 -2.45 -11.97
N GLY A 289 -4.08 -1.21 -11.78
CA GLY A 289 -3.67 -0.10 -12.64
C GLY A 289 -4.00 -0.39 -14.11
N ASP A 290 -2.96 -0.55 -14.94
CA ASP A 290 -3.04 -0.77 -16.39
C ASP A 290 -3.22 -2.25 -16.79
N LEU A 291 -3.17 -3.19 -15.84
CA LEU A 291 -3.26 -4.63 -16.13
C LEU A 291 -4.73 -5.10 -16.14
N THR A 292 -5.20 -5.53 -17.31
CA THR A 292 -6.51 -6.19 -17.50
C THR A 292 -6.30 -7.71 -17.60
N GLY A 293 -7.01 -8.50 -16.79
CA GLY A 293 -6.98 -9.97 -16.91
C GLY A 293 -7.26 -10.73 -15.61
N GLU A 294 -7.21 -12.06 -15.71
CA GLU A 294 -7.15 -12.97 -14.56
C GLU A 294 -5.69 -13.13 -14.10
N TYR A 295 -5.49 -13.09 -12.79
CA TYR A 295 -4.19 -13.07 -12.16
C TYR A 295 -4.11 -14.13 -11.08
N VAL A 296 -3.12 -15.01 -11.17
CA VAL A 296 -2.81 -16.00 -10.13
C VAL A 296 -1.52 -15.61 -9.45
N TRP A 297 -1.49 -15.68 -8.14
CA TRP A 297 -0.26 -15.50 -7.38
C TRP A 297 -0.24 -16.37 -6.15
N PHE A 298 0.97 -16.62 -5.65
CA PHE A 298 1.17 -17.45 -4.47
C PHE A 298 2.30 -16.92 -3.59
N LEU A 299 2.26 -17.33 -2.34
CA LEU A 299 3.29 -17.15 -1.34
C LEU A 299 3.72 -18.54 -0.87
N ILE A 300 4.98 -18.88 -1.11
CA ILE A 300 5.57 -20.19 -0.80
C ILE A 300 6.66 -19.98 0.25
N PRO A 301 6.40 -20.31 1.52
CA PRO A 301 7.40 -20.16 2.57
C PRO A 301 8.40 -21.33 2.55
N ILE A 302 9.69 -20.97 2.57
CA ILE A 302 10.84 -21.85 2.48
C ILE A 302 11.70 -21.61 3.73
N TYR A 303 11.61 -22.55 4.67
CA TYR A 303 12.39 -22.57 5.90
C TYR A 303 12.39 -23.99 6.49
N ASP A 304 13.46 -24.32 7.20
CA ASP A 304 13.56 -25.54 8.01
C ASP A 304 14.51 -25.28 9.19
N LEU A 305 14.33 -26.03 10.27
CA LEU A 305 15.30 -26.10 11.37
C LEU A 305 16.39 -27.15 11.13
N LYS A 306 16.13 -28.16 10.29
CA LYS A 306 17.07 -29.25 10.00
C LYS A 306 18.07 -28.85 8.92
N GLU A 307 17.61 -28.15 7.90
CA GLU A 307 18.42 -27.66 6.78
C GLU A 307 18.62 -26.15 6.94
N LYS A 308 19.66 -25.76 7.69
CA LYS A 308 20.04 -24.35 7.87
C LYS A 308 20.98 -23.85 6.76
N GLU A 309 21.12 -24.59 5.66
CA GLU A 309 21.96 -24.17 4.54
C GLU A 309 21.23 -23.18 3.61
N TYR A 310 19.88 -23.19 3.60
CA TYR A 310 19.07 -22.28 2.80
C TYR A 310 17.71 -22.02 3.48
N GLY A 311 17.02 -20.94 3.12
CA GLY A 311 15.67 -20.64 3.61
C GLY A 311 15.51 -19.25 4.20
N ASN A 312 14.74 -19.15 5.30
CA ASN A 312 14.30 -17.89 5.90
C ASN A 312 13.59 -16.95 4.90
N ALA A 313 12.81 -17.52 3.98
CA ALA A 313 12.24 -16.76 2.87
C ALA A 313 10.81 -17.18 2.50
N ILE A 314 10.06 -16.25 1.94
CA ILE A 314 8.79 -16.47 1.24
C ILE A 314 9.03 -16.10 -0.21
N ALA A 315 8.87 -17.08 -1.10
CA ALA A 315 8.85 -16.87 -2.53
C ALA A 315 7.45 -16.40 -2.97
N MET A 316 7.41 -15.31 -3.73
CA MET A 316 6.21 -14.76 -4.34
C MET A 316 6.35 -14.81 -5.85
N GLU A 317 5.38 -15.44 -6.51
CA GLU A 317 5.29 -15.43 -7.96
C GLU A 317 3.87 -15.15 -8.42
N THR A 318 3.78 -14.66 -9.65
CA THR A 318 2.57 -14.08 -10.18
C THR A 318 2.50 -14.34 -11.68
N VAL A 319 1.34 -14.75 -12.20
CA VAL A 319 1.07 -14.77 -13.64
C VAL A 319 -0.14 -13.91 -13.94
N GLY A 320 0.05 -12.99 -14.88
CA GLY A 320 -1.00 -12.26 -15.59
C GLY A 320 -0.81 -12.37 -17.09
N GLU A 321 -1.83 -12.01 -17.85
CA GLU A 321 -1.77 -11.93 -19.31
C GLU A 321 -0.92 -10.69 -19.70
N GLU A 322 0.19 -10.95 -20.40
CA GLU A 322 1.05 -10.02 -21.16
C GLU A 322 2.19 -9.20 -20.46
N GLY A 323 3.35 -9.22 -21.12
CA GLY A 323 4.27 -8.07 -21.24
C GLY A 323 5.47 -7.97 -20.28
N GLY A 324 5.37 -8.45 -19.04
CA GLY A 324 6.44 -8.28 -18.05
C GLY A 324 7.42 -9.45 -18.00
N GLY A 325 8.72 -9.17 -17.81
CA GLY A 325 9.71 -10.20 -17.46
C GLY A 325 9.24 -11.02 -16.26
N LYS A 326 9.22 -12.34 -16.39
CA LYS A 326 8.85 -13.25 -15.31
C LYS A 326 9.95 -13.26 -14.27
N ALA A 327 9.59 -13.01 -13.02
CA ALA A 327 10.52 -13.04 -11.90
C ALA A 327 9.83 -13.58 -10.65
N THR A 328 10.59 -14.34 -9.86
CA THR A 328 10.21 -14.80 -8.53
C THR A 328 10.82 -13.85 -7.51
N TYR A 329 10.00 -13.29 -6.61
CA TYR A 329 10.42 -12.30 -5.62
C TYR A 329 10.53 -12.98 -4.26
N PHE A 330 11.57 -12.66 -3.51
CA PHE A 330 11.81 -13.28 -2.22
C PHE A 330 11.73 -12.25 -1.10
N PHE A 331 11.03 -12.61 -0.03
CA PHE A 331 10.87 -11.80 1.18
C PHE A 331 11.31 -12.59 2.38
N ARG A 332 12.00 -11.94 3.31
CA ARG A 332 12.54 -12.57 4.51
C ARG A 332 11.43 -12.84 5.53
N ILE A 333 11.52 -13.95 6.25
CA ILE A 333 10.57 -14.29 7.32
C ILE A 333 10.94 -13.55 8.61
N MET A 334 12.20 -13.66 9.06
CA MET A 334 12.70 -12.98 10.25
C MET A 334 14.12 -12.46 10.03
N SER A 335 14.68 -11.65 10.94
CA SER A 335 16.04 -11.15 10.78
C SER A 335 17.04 -12.28 10.51
N ARG A 336 18.02 -12.04 9.62
CA ARG A 336 19.06 -13.03 9.32
C ARG A 336 19.92 -13.36 10.55
N LYS A 337 20.01 -12.44 11.51
CA LYS A 337 20.70 -12.67 12.80
C LYS A 337 19.91 -13.58 13.74
N ASP A 338 18.59 -13.52 13.67
CA ASP A 338 17.71 -14.23 14.58
C ASP A 338 17.41 -15.66 14.08
N TYR A 339 17.34 -15.85 12.76
CA TYR A 339 17.02 -17.15 12.14
C TYR A 339 17.90 -18.33 12.61
N PRO A 340 19.24 -18.20 12.72
CA PRO A 340 20.07 -19.28 13.24
C PRO A 340 19.74 -19.67 14.68
N SER A 341 19.24 -18.72 15.48
CA SER A 341 18.94 -18.85 16.90
C SER A 341 17.54 -19.39 17.19
N CYS A 342 16.69 -19.56 16.17
CA CYS A 342 15.33 -20.04 16.35
C CYS A 342 15.30 -21.47 16.91
N MET A 343 14.46 -21.68 17.92
CA MET A 343 14.51 -22.87 18.77
C MET A 343 13.45 -23.91 18.42
N SER A 344 12.41 -23.56 17.65
CA SER A 344 11.34 -24.49 17.30
C SER A 344 10.68 -24.23 15.95
N LEU A 345 10.21 -25.30 15.31
CA LEU A 345 9.45 -25.18 14.06
C LEU A 345 8.13 -24.44 14.27
N ASN A 346 7.53 -24.54 15.46
CA ASN A 346 6.28 -23.83 15.79
C ASN A 346 6.47 -22.31 15.81
N GLU A 347 7.64 -21.85 16.28
CA GLU A 347 8.01 -20.44 16.26
C GLU A 347 8.15 -19.94 14.82
N LEU A 348 8.89 -20.67 13.96
CA LEU A 348 9.01 -20.34 12.54
C LEU A 348 7.66 -20.40 11.80
N ASP A 349 6.82 -21.38 12.12
CA ASP A 349 5.47 -21.49 11.56
C ASP A 349 4.61 -20.27 11.95
N GLY A 350 4.75 -19.78 13.18
CA GLY A 350 4.08 -18.57 13.66
C GLY A 350 4.57 -17.30 12.95
N GLU A 351 5.89 -17.13 12.83
CA GLU A 351 6.49 -15.99 12.13
C GLU A 351 6.14 -16.00 10.63
N ALA A 352 6.22 -17.15 9.97
CA ALA A 352 5.81 -17.29 8.57
C ALA A 352 4.33 -16.91 8.38
N ASP A 353 3.45 -17.34 9.27
CA ASP A 353 2.03 -16.98 9.24
C ASP A 353 1.82 -15.46 9.37
N GLN A 354 2.57 -14.79 10.25
CA GLN A 354 2.51 -13.33 10.39
C GLN A 354 3.01 -12.61 9.13
N VAL A 355 4.14 -13.05 8.56
CA VAL A 355 4.73 -12.43 7.38
C VAL A 355 3.86 -12.64 6.15
N ILE A 356 3.25 -13.83 5.98
CA ILE A 356 2.26 -14.08 4.91
C ILE A 356 1.09 -13.11 5.01
N ARG A 357 0.55 -12.86 6.23
CA ARG A 357 -0.52 -11.87 6.43
C ARG A 357 -0.06 -10.45 6.09
N LYS A 358 1.15 -10.07 6.53
CA LYS A 358 1.75 -8.76 6.23
C LYS A 358 1.97 -8.57 4.72
N ILE A 359 2.57 -9.53 4.02
CA ILE A 359 2.78 -9.46 2.56
C ILE A 359 1.43 -9.36 1.84
N ASN A 360 0.43 -10.17 2.22
CA ASN A 360 -0.93 -10.07 1.67
C ASN A 360 -1.49 -8.66 1.77
N ARG A 361 -1.48 -8.08 2.98
CA ARG A 361 -1.92 -6.70 3.22
C ARG A 361 -1.14 -5.71 2.36
N CYS A 362 0.18 -5.82 2.36
CA CYS A 362 1.02 -4.85 1.68
C CYS A 362 0.83 -4.87 0.16
N MET A 363 0.64 -6.05 -0.44
CA MET A 363 0.36 -6.18 -1.87
C MET A 363 -1.00 -5.55 -2.24
N LEU A 364 -2.00 -5.62 -1.35
CA LEU A 364 -3.28 -4.92 -1.53
C LEU A 364 -3.14 -3.40 -1.41
N ASP A 365 -2.31 -2.93 -0.47
CA ASP A 365 -2.08 -1.50 -0.23
C ASP A 365 -1.43 -0.80 -1.44
N ILE A 366 -0.48 -1.46 -2.10
CA ILE A 366 0.23 -0.93 -3.28
C ILE A 366 -0.42 -1.34 -4.61
N ASN A 367 -1.63 -1.92 -4.56
CA ASN A 367 -2.37 -2.46 -5.70
C ASN A 367 -1.50 -3.36 -6.60
N PHE A 368 -0.75 -4.28 -5.99
CA PHE A 368 0.11 -5.27 -6.63
C PHE A 368 1.25 -4.72 -7.51
N ARG A 369 1.59 -3.43 -7.38
CA ARG A 369 2.74 -2.84 -8.08
C ARG A 369 4.05 -3.34 -7.50
N ARG A 370 4.78 -4.15 -8.27
CA ARG A 370 6.03 -4.81 -7.84
C ARG A 370 7.28 -3.93 -8.00
N GLU A 371 7.31 -3.09 -9.03
CA GLU A 371 8.45 -2.20 -9.33
C GLU A 371 8.96 -1.39 -8.15
N PRO A 372 8.11 -0.66 -7.39
CA PRO A 372 8.59 0.12 -6.25
C PRO A 372 9.15 -0.73 -5.11
N ILE A 373 8.98 -2.06 -5.11
CA ILE A 373 9.55 -2.95 -4.10
C ILE A 373 11.05 -3.18 -4.36
N TYR A 374 11.42 -3.43 -5.62
CA TYR A 374 12.79 -3.82 -5.97
C TYR A 374 13.62 -2.68 -6.56
N LEU A 375 13.00 -1.53 -6.86
CA LEU A 375 13.71 -0.37 -7.38
C LEU A 375 14.77 0.09 -6.37
N PRO A 376 16.06 0.17 -6.76
CA PRO A 376 17.13 0.69 -5.89
C PRO A 376 16.86 2.12 -5.42
N ASP A 377 17.36 2.50 -4.24
CA ASP A 377 17.10 3.82 -3.67
C ASP A 377 17.66 4.95 -4.56
N ASP A 378 18.83 4.75 -5.17
CA ASP A 378 19.45 5.70 -6.10
C ASP A 378 18.60 5.95 -7.36
N LYS A 379 17.77 4.99 -7.75
CA LYS A 379 16.84 5.13 -8.88
C LYS A 379 15.57 5.90 -8.53
N LEU A 380 15.20 5.98 -7.24
CA LEU A 380 14.01 6.73 -6.82
C LEU A 380 14.15 8.24 -7.05
N ASP A 381 15.38 8.73 -7.19
CA ASP A 381 15.66 10.15 -7.45
C ASP A 381 15.55 10.55 -8.93
N GLU A 382 15.41 9.59 -9.84
CA GLU A 382 15.17 9.87 -11.25
C GLU A 382 13.74 10.41 -11.48
N GLU A 383 13.60 11.33 -12.42
CA GLU A 383 12.33 12.01 -12.72
C GLU A 383 11.19 11.03 -13.08
N ALA A 384 11.52 9.92 -13.74
CA ALA A 384 10.56 8.86 -14.09
C ALA A 384 9.95 8.16 -12.86
N TYR A 385 10.60 8.24 -11.70
CA TYR A 385 10.26 7.48 -10.49
C TYR A 385 9.84 8.35 -9.29
N VAL A 386 9.61 9.65 -9.49
CA VAL A 386 9.16 10.57 -8.42
C VAL A 386 7.93 10.03 -7.68
N LYS A 387 6.94 9.49 -8.40
CA LYS A 387 5.75 8.86 -7.80
C LYS A 387 6.11 7.70 -6.86
N TYR A 388 7.14 6.91 -7.18
CA TYR A 388 7.60 5.81 -6.34
C TYR A 388 8.41 6.31 -5.15
N ARG A 389 9.19 7.38 -5.30
CA ARG A 389 9.86 8.03 -4.16
C ARG A 389 8.84 8.45 -3.10
N VAL A 390 7.78 9.15 -3.52
CA VAL A 390 6.68 9.57 -2.63
C VAL A 390 5.97 8.36 -2.03
N ALA A 391 5.60 7.36 -2.85
CA ALA A 391 4.95 6.14 -2.38
C ALA A 391 5.78 5.40 -1.32
N VAL A 392 7.09 5.25 -1.52
CA VAL A 392 8.00 4.60 -0.55
C VAL A 392 8.04 5.40 0.75
N ARG A 393 8.03 6.73 0.70
CA ARG A 393 8.03 7.57 1.90
C ARG A 393 6.71 7.55 2.67
N LYS A 394 5.58 7.44 1.97
CA LYS A 394 4.26 7.64 2.56
C LYS A 394 3.47 6.36 2.83
N ILE A 395 3.71 5.26 2.11
CA ILE A 395 3.01 3.97 2.29
C ILE A 395 3.80 3.06 3.25
N PRO A 396 3.38 2.85 4.51
CA PRO A 396 4.11 2.01 5.46
C PRO A 396 4.29 0.57 4.96
N SER A 397 3.27 0.04 4.30
CA SER A 397 3.29 -1.29 3.70
C SER A 397 4.34 -1.48 2.62
N LEU A 398 4.62 -0.44 1.83
CA LEU A 398 5.68 -0.49 0.83
C LEU A 398 7.06 -0.46 1.48
N LYS A 399 7.25 0.34 2.55
CA LYS A 399 8.48 0.31 3.36
C LYS A 399 8.72 -1.06 3.95
N LEU A 400 7.68 -1.68 4.50
CA LEU A 400 7.76 -3.03 5.05
C LEU A 400 8.18 -4.04 3.99
N LEU A 401 7.52 -4.07 2.82
CA LEU A 401 7.91 -4.94 1.72
C LEU A 401 9.38 -4.74 1.30
N ARG A 402 9.83 -3.50 1.15
CA ARG A 402 11.25 -3.19 0.82
C ARG A 402 12.22 -3.65 1.89
N SER A 403 11.84 -3.54 3.16
CA SER A 403 12.67 -4.01 4.29
C SER A 403 12.81 -5.53 4.32
N LEU A 404 11.74 -6.26 4.00
CA LEU A 404 11.73 -7.72 3.93
C LEU A 404 12.31 -8.25 2.61
N TYR A 405 12.30 -7.45 1.55
CA TYR A 405 12.75 -7.88 0.23
C TYR A 405 14.19 -8.39 0.24
N ILE A 406 14.43 -9.58 -0.27
CA ILE A 406 15.76 -10.20 -0.37
C ILE A 406 16.35 -9.91 -1.75
N GLY A 407 15.56 -10.16 -2.80
CA GLY A 407 15.97 -10.12 -4.19
C GLY A 407 14.90 -10.72 -5.09
N ARG A 408 15.16 -10.72 -6.40
CA ARG A 408 14.30 -11.37 -7.40
C ARG A 408 15.14 -12.20 -8.35
N VAL A 409 14.62 -13.33 -8.77
CA VAL A 409 15.25 -14.19 -9.79
C VAL A 409 14.43 -14.09 -11.06
N ALA A 410 15.06 -13.66 -12.16
CA ALA A 410 14.42 -13.60 -13.47
C ALA A 410 14.41 -14.99 -14.13
N HIS A 411 13.36 -15.29 -14.90
CA HIS A 411 13.23 -16.56 -15.60
C HIS A 411 13.89 -16.46 -16.98
N PHE A 412 15.20 -16.72 -17.07
CA PHE A 412 15.90 -16.81 -18.36
C PHE A 412 15.86 -18.23 -18.95
N SER A 413 16.09 -19.24 -18.11
CA SER A 413 15.88 -20.67 -18.42
C SER A 413 15.52 -21.43 -17.14
N PRO A 414 14.87 -22.60 -17.22
CA PRO A 414 14.49 -23.35 -16.02
C PRO A 414 15.67 -23.73 -15.13
N GLU A 415 16.79 -24.16 -15.71
CA GLU A 415 17.98 -24.58 -14.97
C GLU A 415 18.68 -23.40 -14.28
N GLN A 416 18.88 -22.29 -15.00
CA GLN A 416 19.45 -21.08 -14.40
C GLN A 416 18.54 -20.56 -13.29
N TRP A 417 17.23 -20.53 -13.52
CA TRP A 417 16.29 -20.03 -12.52
C TRP A 417 16.36 -20.86 -11.24
N LYS A 418 16.38 -22.20 -11.34
CA LYS A 418 16.53 -23.09 -10.18
C LYS A 418 17.84 -22.84 -9.42
N ASN A 419 18.95 -22.68 -10.13
CA ASN A 419 20.26 -22.41 -9.53
C ASN A 419 20.26 -21.07 -8.78
N ASP A 420 19.80 -20.00 -9.44
CA ASP A 420 19.74 -18.65 -8.86
C ASP A 420 18.78 -18.58 -7.67
N VAL A 421 17.68 -19.34 -7.68
CA VAL A 421 16.79 -19.48 -6.51
C VAL A 421 17.56 -20.09 -5.34
N MET A 422 18.29 -21.19 -5.55
CA MET A 422 19.07 -21.81 -4.48
C MET A 422 20.19 -20.90 -3.98
N ASP A 423 20.86 -20.19 -4.88
CA ASP A 423 21.93 -19.26 -4.53
C ASP A 423 21.40 -18.06 -3.74
N LEU A 424 20.23 -17.52 -4.11
CA LEU A 424 19.55 -16.49 -3.32
C LEU A 424 19.16 -16.99 -1.92
N LEU A 425 18.60 -18.21 -1.83
CA LEU A 425 18.18 -18.78 -0.55
C LEU A 425 19.37 -19.08 0.37
N ARG A 426 20.52 -19.51 -0.18
CA ARG A 426 21.78 -19.66 0.56
C ARG A 426 22.34 -18.31 1.02
N PHE A 427 22.43 -17.34 0.11
CA PHE A 427 22.83 -15.98 0.42
C PHE A 427 22.03 -15.39 1.59
N ASN A 428 20.72 -15.66 1.64
CA ASN A 428 19.84 -15.15 2.68
C ASN A 428 20.13 -15.71 4.08
N VAL A 429 20.78 -16.88 4.18
CA VAL A 429 21.17 -17.49 5.45
C VAL A 429 22.63 -17.19 5.80
N GLU A 430 23.51 -17.08 4.80
CA GLU A 430 24.94 -16.80 5.00
C GLU A 430 25.22 -15.32 5.35
N THR A 431 24.37 -14.40 4.89
CA THR A 431 24.52 -12.96 5.16
C THR A 431 23.87 -12.59 6.48
N LEU A 432 24.55 -11.83 7.35
CA LEU A 432 23.97 -11.40 8.63
C LEU A 432 23.25 -10.04 8.59
N GLU A 433 23.54 -9.22 7.58
CA GLU A 433 22.96 -7.88 7.46
C GLU A 433 21.66 -7.90 6.66
N ASP A 434 20.59 -7.41 7.27
CA ASP A 434 19.25 -7.42 6.71
C ASP A 434 19.03 -6.45 5.54
N THR A 435 19.88 -5.44 5.43
CA THR A 435 19.83 -4.39 4.40
C THR A 435 20.41 -4.84 3.06
N VAL A 436 21.31 -5.83 3.07
CA VAL A 436 21.98 -6.33 1.86
C VAL A 436 20.98 -7.11 1.01
N LYS A 437 20.88 -6.73 -0.26
CA LYS A 437 20.01 -7.37 -1.25
C LYS A 437 20.83 -8.28 -2.17
N TRP A 438 20.25 -9.43 -2.52
CA TRP A 438 20.85 -10.34 -3.48
C TRP A 438 20.87 -9.69 -4.88
N LYS A 439 21.98 -9.88 -5.59
CA LYS A 439 22.17 -9.41 -6.98
C LYS A 439 22.50 -10.64 -7.83
N ALA A 440 21.71 -10.83 -8.89
CA ALA A 440 21.92 -11.88 -9.90
C ALA A 440 23.20 -11.63 -10.70
#